data_AF-A0A3C1L7V5-F1
#
_entry.id   AF-A0A3C1L7V5-F1
#
_cell.length_a   1.000
_cell.length_b   1.000
_cell.length_c   1.000
_cell.angle_alpha   90.00
_cell.angle_beta   90.00
_cell.angle_gamma   90.00
#
_symmetry.space_group_name_H-M   'P 1'
#
loop_
_entity.id
_entity.type
_entity.pdbx_description
1 polymer ?
#
loop_
_entity_poly.entity_id
_entity_poly.type
_entity_poly.pdbx_seq_one_letter_code
_entity_poly.pdbx_strand_id
1 'polypeptide(L)'
;MASIDAAKVLTARGWIGPARVHVDRGVITAVERLATVATDRWLVPGFVDLQVNGIDDIDVSSADGNDWQQLDRLLLAQGVTTWCPTLVTMPL
;
A
#
# COMPACT_ATOMS: atom_id res chain seq x y z
N MET A 1 4.43 18.94 -4.01
CA MET A 1 4.75 18.67 -2.59
C MET A 1 3.46 18.47 -1.81
N ALA A 2 3.31 17.33 -1.16
CA ALA A 2 2.16 16.98 -0.32
C ALA A 2 2.64 16.58 1.08
N SER A 3 1.79 16.70 2.09
CA SER A 3 2.09 16.29 3.46
C SER A 3 0.93 15.52 4.08
N ILE A 4 1.24 14.49 4.85
CA ILE A 4 0.25 13.65 5.52
C ILE A 4 0.56 13.63 7.02
N ASP A 5 -0.38 14.10 7.82
CA ASP A 5 -0.30 14.04 9.28
C ASP A 5 -0.90 12.71 9.78
N ALA A 6 -0.24 12.12 10.78
CA ALA A 6 -0.69 10.88 11.40
C ALA A 6 -0.36 10.86 12.90
N ALA A 7 -1.23 10.24 13.69
CA ALA A 7 -0.99 10.00 15.12
C ALA A 7 0.17 9.03 15.34
N LYS A 8 0.31 8.06 14.43
CA LYS A 8 1.42 7.11 14.40
C LYS A 8 1.90 6.89 12.97
N VAL A 9 3.22 6.83 12.79
CA VAL A 9 3.88 6.47 11.53
C VAL A 9 4.82 5.30 11.80
N LEU A 10 4.66 4.20 11.05
CA LEU A 10 5.60 3.09 11.09
C LEU A 10 6.80 3.41 10.19
N THR A 11 7.99 3.33 10.75
CA THR A 11 9.26 3.46 10.01
C THR A 11 10.06 2.17 10.12
N ALA A 12 11.15 2.06 9.37
CA ALA A 12 12.09 0.95 9.50
C ALA A 12 12.70 0.81 10.92
N ARG A 13 12.66 1.87 11.74
CA ARG A 13 13.14 1.88 13.13
C ARG A 13 12.02 1.67 14.16
N GLY A 14 10.81 1.38 13.70
CA GLY A 14 9.63 1.25 14.54
C GLY A 14 8.70 2.46 14.48
N TRP A 15 7.74 2.49 15.41
CA TRP A 15 6.68 3.50 15.46
C TRP A 15 7.18 4.84 16.01
N ILE A 16 6.80 5.93 15.34
CA ILE A 16 6.93 7.30 15.84
C ILE A 16 5.56 8.00 15.77
N GLY A 17 5.42 9.15 16.43
CA GLY A 17 4.16 9.87 16.44
C GLY A 17 4.01 10.80 17.65
N PRO A 18 3.20 11.88 17.54
CA PRO A 18 2.60 12.41 16.30
C PRO A 18 3.63 12.83 15.25
N ALA A 19 3.31 12.73 13.96
CA ALA A 19 4.27 13.03 12.90
C ALA A 19 3.61 13.45 11.57
N ARG A 20 4.40 14.10 10.72
CA ARG A 20 4.09 14.48 9.34
C ARG A 20 5.04 13.79 8.38
N VAL A 21 4.48 13.14 7.36
CA VAL A 21 5.23 12.60 6.22
C VAL A 21 5.19 13.59 5.07
N HIS A 22 6.35 13.98 4.57
CA HIS A 22 6.51 14.88 3.42
C HIS A 22 6.76 14.07 2.16
N VAL A 23 5.99 14.35 1.10
CA VAL A 23 6.08 13.67 -0.20
C VAL A 23 6.34 14.69 -1.30
N ASP A 24 7.38 14.47 -2.08
CA ASP A 24 7.63 15.21 -3.31
C ASP A 24 7.82 14.26 -4.49
N ARG A 25 7.09 14.51 -5.58
CA ARG A 25 7.14 13.72 -6.82
C ARG A 25 7.12 12.20 -6.60
N GLY A 26 6.23 11.74 -5.72
CA GLY A 26 6.05 10.31 -5.41
C GLY A 26 7.08 9.73 -4.44
N VAL A 27 8.02 10.53 -3.93
CA VAL A 27 9.07 10.11 -3.01
C VAL A 27 8.83 10.70 -1.63
N ILE A 28 8.95 9.86 -0.59
CA ILE A 28 8.98 10.34 0.80
C ILE A 28 10.33 11.05 1.01
N THR A 29 10.28 12.34 1.32
CA THR A 29 11.47 13.18 1.48
C THR A 29 11.84 13.39 2.94
N ALA A 30 10.86 13.35 3.86
CA ALA A 30 11.08 13.47 5.29
C ALA A 30 9.93 12.87 6.10
N VAL A 31 10.25 12.47 7.33
CA VAL A 31 9.26 12.18 8.37
C VAL A 31 9.60 13.02 9.59
N GLU A 32 8.73 13.98 9.90
CA GLU A 32 8.95 15.00 10.92
C GLU A 32 8.08 14.71 12.14
N ARG A 33 8.66 14.68 13.34
CA ARG A 33 7.87 14.57 14.58
C ARG A 33 7.17 15.89 14.87
N LEU A 34 5.90 15.81 15.25
CA LEU A 34 5.08 16.94 15.65
C LEU A 34 4.68 16.81 17.13
N ALA A 35 4.37 17.94 17.76
CA ALA A 35 3.85 17.94 19.13
C ALA A 35 2.44 17.34 19.19
N THR A 36 1.58 17.71 18.24
CA THR A 36 0.19 17.24 18.12
C THR A 36 -0.22 17.18 16.63
N VAL A 37 -1.26 16.40 16.33
CA VAL A 37 -1.93 16.35 15.02
C VAL A 37 -3.45 16.26 15.26
N ALA A 38 -4.26 16.75 14.33
CA ALA A 38 -5.72 16.75 14.42
C ALA A 38 -6.39 15.46 13.88
N THR A 39 -5.69 14.32 13.97
CA THR A 39 -6.15 13.04 13.44
C THR A 39 -5.67 11.89 14.30
N ASP A 40 -6.41 10.79 14.30
CA ASP A 40 -6.08 9.52 14.96
C ASP A 40 -5.48 8.48 13.99
N ARG A 41 -5.29 8.85 12.71
CA ARG A 41 -4.81 7.96 11.65
C ARG A 41 -3.44 7.35 11.95
N TRP A 42 -3.29 6.09 11.53
CA TRP A 42 -2.01 5.41 11.50
C TRP A 42 -1.55 5.33 10.06
N LEU A 43 -0.28 5.63 9.83
CA LEU A 43 0.35 5.57 8.52
C LEU A 43 1.43 4.50 8.53
N VAL A 44 1.34 3.58 7.58
CA VAL A 44 2.30 2.50 7.36
C VAL A 44 2.74 2.53 5.89
N PRO A 45 3.90 1.95 5.54
CA PRO A 45 4.19 1.64 4.15
C PRO A 45 3.06 0.79 3.55
N GLY A 46 2.73 1.01 2.28
CA GLY A 46 1.80 0.15 1.58
C GLY A 46 2.29 -1.30 1.58
N PHE A 47 1.37 -2.25 1.69
CA PHE A 47 1.73 -3.66 1.78
C PHE A 47 2.31 -4.16 0.47
N VAL A 48 3.20 -5.14 0.61
CA VAL A 48 3.82 -5.87 -0.50
C VAL A 48 3.36 -7.31 -0.41
N ASP A 49 2.59 -7.76 -1.40
CA ASP A 49 2.11 -9.14 -1.48
C ASP A 49 2.91 -9.92 -2.52
N LEU A 50 3.72 -10.87 -2.06
CA LEU A 50 4.59 -11.64 -2.93
C LEU A 50 3.89 -12.83 -3.61
N GLN A 51 2.62 -13.10 -3.28
CA GLN A 51 1.91 -14.23 -3.83
C GLN A 51 0.41 -13.97 -3.99
N VAL A 52 0.02 -13.44 -5.15
CA VAL A 52 -1.39 -13.25 -5.51
C VAL A 52 -1.76 -14.15 -6.67
N ASN A 53 -2.59 -15.17 -6.41
CA ASN A 53 -3.16 -16.03 -7.47
C ASN A 53 -4.38 -15.38 -8.14
N GLY A 54 -5.03 -14.45 -7.45
CA GLY A 54 -6.27 -13.80 -7.88
C GLY A 54 -6.89 -13.04 -6.71
N ILE A 55 -7.91 -12.24 -6.98
CA ILE A 55 -8.71 -11.56 -5.96
C ILE A 55 -10.14 -11.36 -6.46
N ASP A 56 -11.12 -11.55 -5.58
CA ASP A 56 -12.54 -11.58 -5.91
C ASP A 56 -12.85 -12.64 -7.00
N ASP A 57 -13.46 -12.25 -8.12
CA ASP A 57 -13.83 -13.11 -9.24
C ASP A 57 -12.75 -13.20 -10.33
N ILE A 58 -11.57 -12.62 -10.11
CA ILE A 58 -10.49 -12.57 -11.08
C ILE A 58 -9.32 -13.46 -10.67
N ASP A 59 -9.01 -14.43 -11.52
CA ASP A 59 -7.84 -15.30 -11.40
C ASP A 59 -6.70 -14.81 -12.32
N VAL A 60 -5.48 -14.72 -11.80
CA VAL A 60 -4.29 -14.29 -12.53
C VAL A 60 -3.99 -15.20 -13.72
N SER A 61 -4.32 -16.49 -13.65
CA SER A 61 -4.08 -17.45 -14.73
C SER A 61 -4.98 -17.21 -15.95
N SER A 62 -6.12 -16.55 -15.77
CA SER A 62 -7.06 -16.22 -16.86
C SER A 62 -7.24 -14.72 -17.08
N ALA A 63 -6.58 -13.86 -16.31
CA ALA A 63 -6.75 -12.41 -16.37
C ALA A 63 -6.35 -11.84 -17.72
N ASP A 64 -7.25 -11.07 -18.34
CA ASP A 64 -6.99 -10.36 -19.60
C ASP A 64 -7.49 -8.90 -19.56
N GLY A 65 -7.13 -8.12 -20.59
CA GLY A 65 -7.69 -6.79 -20.80
C GLY A 65 -7.78 -5.91 -19.53
N ASN A 66 -9.02 -5.69 -19.06
CA ASN A 66 -9.32 -4.82 -17.92
C ASN A 66 -9.15 -5.50 -16.55
N ASP A 67 -8.98 -6.82 -16.50
CA ASP A 67 -8.83 -7.58 -15.25
C ASP A 67 -7.62 -7.12 -14.45
N TRP A 68 -6.51 -6.80 -15.13
CA TRP A 68 -5.30 -6.26 -14.49
C TRP A 68 -5.56 -4.95 -13.73
N GLN A 69 -6.36 -4.06 -14.30
CA GLN A 69 -6.74 -2.81 -13.62
C GLN A 69 -7.71 -3.05 -12.47
N GLN A 70 -8.50 -4.11 -12.52
CA GLN A 70 -9.40 -4.48 -11.43
C GLN A 70 -8.63 -5.17 -10.30
N LEU A 71 -7.68 -6.06 -10.60
CA LEU A 71 -6.71 -6.63 -9.67
C LEU A 71 -5.98 -5.52 -8.88
N ASP A 72 -5.40 -4.53 -9.59
CA ASP A 72 -4.72 -3.39 -8.94
C ASP A 72 -5.63 -2.61 -8.00
N ARG A 73 -6.88 -2.33 -8.43
CA ARG A 73 -7.86 -1.58 -7.61
C ARG A 73 -8.30 -2.36 -6.38
N LEU A 74 -8.57 -3.65 -6.52
CA LEU A 74 -9.04 -4.50 -5.42
C LEU A 74 -7.93 -4.72 -4.38
N LEU A 75 -6.68 -4.92 -4.81
CA LEU A 75 -5.52 -5.01 -3.91
C LEU A 75 -5.25 -3.68 -3.19
N LEU A 76 -5.33 -2.57 -3.91
CA LEU A 76 -5.16 -1.24 -3.32
C LEU A 76 -6.21 -0.93 -2.26
N ALA A 77 -7.46 -1.38 -2.44
CA ALA A 77 -8.53 -1.21 -1.46
C ALA A 77 -8.24 -1.90 -0.12
N GLN A 78 -7.34 -2.89 -0.10
CA GLN A 78 -6.87 -3.59 1.10
C GLN A 78 -5.52 -3.06 1.63
N GLY A 79 -4.97 -2.04 0.98
CA GLY A 79 -3.69 -1.43 1.34
C GLY A 79 -2.46 -2.08 0.69
N VAL A 80 -2.64 -3.03 -0.24
CA VAL A 80 -1.55 -3.60 -1.03
C VAL A 80 -1.20 -2.65 -2.18
N THR A 81 0.03 -2.15 -2.19
CA THR A 81 0.49 -1.16 -3.19
C THR A 81 1.52 -1.72 -4.16
N THR A 82 2.00 -2.93 -3.90
CA THR A 82 2.95 -3.65 -4.76
C THR A 82 2.68 -5.12 -4.60
N TRP A 83 2.59 -5.86 -5.70
CA TRP A 83 2.25 -7.26 -5.63
C TRP A 83 2.87 -8.06 -6.77
N CYS A 84 2.99 -9.37 -6.59
CA CYS A 84 3.52 -10.31 -7.57
C CYS A 84 2.41 -11.25 -8.06
N PRO A 85 1.98 -11.14 -9.33
CA PRO A 85 1.04 -12.08 -9.93
C PRO A 85 1.64 -13.48 -9.93
N THR A 86 0.91 -14.45 -9.40
CA THR A 86 1.36 -15.82 -9.25
C THR A 86 0.64 -16.71 -10.25
N LEU A 87 1.40 -17.28 -11.18
CA LEU A 87 0.94 -18.35 -12.05
C LEU A 87 1.25 -19.69 -11.41
N VAL A 88 0.21 -20.40 -10.98
CA VAL A 88 0.33 -21.75 -10.41
C VAL A 88 0.20 -22.82 -11.49
N THR A 89 0.97 -23.89 -11.38
CA THR A 89 0.76 -25.09 -12.19
C THR A 89 -0.30 -25.96 -11.54
N MET A 90 -1.57 -25.79 -11.93
CA MET A 90 -2.64 -26.77 -11.66
C MET A 90 -3.21 -27.26 -12.99
N PRO A 91 -3.71 -28.52 -13.06
CA PRO A 91 -4.57 -28.91 -14.18
C PRO A 91 -5.86 -28.08 -14.10
N LEU A 92 -6.28 -27.54 -15.25
CA LEU A 92 -7.63 -27.01 -15.45
C LEU A 92 -8.66 -28.16 -15.44
#